data_AF-A0A165XX32-F1
#
_entry.id   AF-A0A165XX32-F1
#
_cell.length_a   1.000
_cell.length_b   1.000
_cell.length_c   1.000
_cell.angle_alpha   90.00
_cell.angle_beta   90.00
_cell.angle_gamma   90.00
#
_symmetry.space_group_name_H-M   'P 1'
#
loop_
_entity.id
_entity.type
_entity.pdbx_description
1 polymer ?
#
loop_
_entity_poly.entity_id
_entity_poly.type
_entity_poly.pdbx_seq_one_letter_code
_entity_poly.pdbx_strand_id
1 'polypeptide(L)'
;MTQDSTTSVPPPGFFVGRDGKFVPKGTDQYVAYGVRRGKRGTRVVATHGAMIADTAGVSGAVGKGFDSTAEAQEWCDSFILSENARRIASLRAEVDDLVVELAAARSRM
;
A
#
# COMPACT_ATOMS: atom_id res chain seq x y z
N MET A 1 15.46 19.32 29.63
CA MET A 1 16.26 19.06 28.42
C MET A 1 15.28 18.76 27.29
N THR A 2 15.04 19.74 26.44
CA THR A 2 14.26 19.59 25.20
C THR A 2 15.11 18.81 24.21
N GLN A 3 14.77 17.54 23.98
CA GLN A 3 15.37 16.76 22.91
C GLN A 3 14.78 17.25 21.58
N ASP A 4 15.57 18.01 20.83
CA ASP A 4 15.30 18.30 19.43
C ASP A 4 15.20 16.98 18.67
N SER A 5 13.99 16.64 18.24
CA SER A 5 13.76 15.56 17.28
C SER A 5 14.22 16.07 15.91
N THR A 6 15.53 16.06 15.66
CA THR A 6 16.06 16.27 14.32
C THR A 6 15.63 15.08 13.48
N THR A 7 14.53 15.21 12.76
CA THR A 7 14.09 14.26 11.74
C THR A 7 15.13 14.29 10.61
N SER A 8 16.19 13.49 10.75
CA SER A 8 17.23 13.40 9.74
C SER A 8 16.64 12.76 8.49
N VAL A 9 16.56 13.52 7.41
CA VAL A 9 16.09 13.01 6.12
C VAL A 9 17.11 11.97 5.64
N PRO A 10 16.72 10.71 5.38
CA PRO A 10 17.66 9.70 4.92
C PRO A 10 18.24 10.08 3.54
N PRO A 11 19.53 9.79 3.29
CA PRO A 11 20.14 10.00 1.98
C PRO A 11 19.38 9.27 0.85
N PRO A 12 19.50 9.71 -0.42
CA PRO A 12 18.94 9.00 -1.57
C PRO A 12 19.38 7.55 -1.60
N GLY A 13 18.42 6.63 -1.77
CA GLY A 13 18.68 5.18 -1.75
C GLY A 13 18.66 4.55 -0.36
N PHE A 14 18.49 5.32 0.72
CA PHE A 14 18.36 4.81 2.08
C PHE A 14 16.95 5.05 2.64
N PHE A 15 16.62 4.35 3.72
CA PHE A 15 15.42 4.58 4.53
C PHE A 15 15.77 4.48 6.01
N VAL A 16 14.92 5.06 6.86
CA VAL A 16 15.04 4.89 8.32
C VAL A 16 14.52 3.49 8.66
N GLY A 17 15.44 2.59 8.98
CA GLY A 17 15.19 1.22 9.39
C GLY A 17 14.91 1.11 10.90
N ARG A 18 15.04 -0.11 11.44
CA ARG A 18 14.86 -0.38 12.87
C ARG A 18 15.86 0.46 13.69
N ASP A 19 15.42 0.93 14.85
CA ASP A 19 16.21 1.73 15.80
C ASP A 19 16.71 3.09 15.24
N GLY A 20 16.06 3.61 14.18
CA GLY A 20 16.42 4.91 13.60
C GLY A 20 17.67 4.88 12.72
N LYS A 21 18.23 3.70 12.42
CA LYS A 21 19.42 3.58 11.56
C LYS A 21 19.06 3.80 10.10
N PHE A 22 19.96 4.42 9.34
CA PHE A 22 19.84 4.46 7.89
C PHE A 22 20.25 3.12 7.29
N VAL A 23 19.36 2.54 6.50
CA VAL A 23 19.53 1.23 5.87
C VAL A 23 19.32 1.38 4.36
N PRO A 24 20.09 0.70 3.49
CA PRO A 24 19.84 0.72 2.05
C PRO A 24 18.42 0.23 1.72
N LYS A 25 17.74 0.94 0.81
CA LYS A 25 16.43 0.50 0.31
C LYS A 25 16.53 -0.89 -0.31
N GLY A 26 15.56 -1.74 -0.01
CA GLY A 26 15.54 -3.14 -0.42
C GLY A 26 16.23 -4.10 0.55
N THR A 27 17.00 -3.61 1.53
CA THR A 27 17.53 -4.47 2.60
C THR A 27 16.41 -4.90 3.54
N ASP A 28 16.40 -6.20 3.86
CA ASP A 28 15.43 -6.76 4.79
C ASP A 28 15.80 -6.41 6.24
N GLN A 29 14.81 -5.92 7.00
CA GLN A 29 14.89 -5.57 8.43
C GLN A 29 13.84 -6.30 9.27
N TYR A 30 12.88 -6.96 8.61
CA TYR A 30 11.70 -7.58 9.18
C TYR A 30 11.47 -8.96 8.57
N VAL A 31 10.71 -9.80 9.27
CA VAL A 31 10.37 -11.17 8.83
C VAL A 31 9.41 -11.15 7.64
N ALA A 32 8.49 -10.20 7.61
CA ALA A 32 7.50 -10.06 6.55
C ALA A 32 7.16 -8.58 6.27
N TYR A 33 6.62 -8.32 5.08
CA TYR A 33 6.21 -6.98 4.67
C TYR A 33 4.79 -7.01 4.13
N GLY A 34 3.92 -6.21 4.73
CA GLY A 34 2.58 -5.96 4.22
C GLY A 34 2.60 -4.85 3.16
N VAL A 35 1.82 -5.03 2.11
CA VAL A 35 1.53 -4.06 1.07
C VAL A 35 0.01 -3.84 1.06
N ARG A 36 -0.44 -2.59 1.15
CA ARG A 36 -1.84 -2.21 0.91
C ARG A 36 -1.91 -1.39 -0.37
N ARG A 37 -2.92 -1.67 -1.20
CA ARG A 37 -3.14 -0.96 -2.48
C ARG A 37 -1.92 -0.97 -3.43
N GLY A 38 -1.10 -2.03 -3.41
CA GLY A 38 0.02 -2.18 -4.34
C GLY A 38 -0.42 -2.48 -5.77
N LYS A 39 0.54 -2.59 -6.70
CA LYS A 39 0.29 -3.00 -8.11
C LYS A 39 -0.43 -4.34 -8.18
N ARG A 40 -0.12 -5.24 -7.24
CA ARG A 40 -0.73 -6.58 -7.12
C ARG A 40 -1.81 -6.66 -6.04
N GLY A 41 -2.34 -5.52 -5.61
CA GLY A 41 -3.35 -5.43 -4.56
C GLY A 41 -2.75 -5.39 -3.15
N THR A 42 -3.59 -5.70 -2.16
CA THR A 42 -3.18 -5.79 -0.75
C THR A 42 -2.70 -7.21 -0.46
N ARG A 43 -1.47 -7.39 0.03
CA ARG A 43 -0.82 -8.70 0.21
C ARG A 43 0.39 -8.63 1.14
N VAL A 44 0.85 -9.80 1.59
CA VAL A 44 2.15 -9.97 2.25
C VAL A 44 3.22 -10.40 1.24
N VAL A 45 4.44 -9.90 1.41
CA VAL A 45 5.63 -10.29 0.65
C VAL A 45 6.81 -10.54 1.61
N ALA A 46 7.75 -11.38 1.18
CA ALA A 46 8.85 -11.83 2.02
C ALA A 46 10.00 -10.81 2.16
N THR A 47 10.13 -9.89 1.21
CA THR A 47 11.27 -8.95 1.17
C THR A 47 10.85 -7.50 1.03
N HIS A 48 11.66 -6.62 1.61
CA HIS A 48 11.53 -5.18 1.52
C HIS A 48 11.64 -4.71 0.06
N GLY A 49 12.53 -5.33 -0.71
CA GLY A 49 12.65 -5.08 -2.15
C GLY A 49 11.35 -5.34 -2.91
N ALA A 50 10.66 -6.46 -2.61
CA ALA A 50 9.36 -6.76 -3.21
C ALA A 50 8.29 -5.74 -2.80
N MET A 51 8.28 -5.31 -1.54
CA MET A 51 7.35 -4.28 -1.04
C MET A 51 7.55 -2.94 -1.77
N ILE A 52 8.80 -2.50 -1.94
CA ILE A 52 9.12 -1.27 -2.69
C ILE A 52 8.67 -1.42 -4.15
N ALA A 53 8.98 -2.54 -4.81
CA ALA A 53 8.61 -2.75 -6.20
C ALA A 53 7.09 -2.70 -6.43
N ASP A 54 6.31 -3.23 -5.47
CA ASP A 54 4.85 -3.30 -5.53
C ASP A 54 4.18 -1.95 -5.19
N THR A 55 4.82 -1.12 -4.38
CA THR A 55 4.30 0.21 -4.00
C THR A 55 4.77 1.34 -4.92
N ALA A 56 5.89 1.17 -5.62
CA ALA A 56 6.49 2.20 -6.44
C ALA A 56 5.57 2.68 -7.57
N GLY A 57 5.27 3.98 -7.57
CA GLY A 57 4.45 4.63 -8.61
C GLY A 57 2.94 4.39 -8.46
N VAL A 58 2.49 3.77 -7.37
CA VAL A 58 1.06 3.52 -7.12
C VAL A 58 0.54 4.52 -6.08
N SER A 59 -0.38 5.39 -6.52
CA SER A 59 -0.98 6.40 -5.64
C SER A 59 -1.76 5.74 -4.50
N GLY A 60 -1.46 6.15 -3.26
CA GLY A 60 -2.08 5.62 -2.06
C GLY A 60 -1.65 4.20 -1.68
N ALA A 61 -0.63 3.63 -2.32
CA ALA A 61 -0.02 2.39 -1.88
C ALA A 61 0.80 2.60 -0.60
N VAL A 62 0.70 1.66 0.33
CA VAL A 62 1.39 1.72 1.63
C VAL A 62 2.08 0.41 1.89
N GLY A 63 3.37 0.46 2.23
CA GLY A 63 4.16 -0.68 2.66
C GLY A 63 4.54 -0.56 4.14
N LYS A 64 4.58 -1.69 4.86
CA LYS A 64 5.02 -1.76 6.26
C LYS A 64 5.71 -3.11 6.55
N GLY A 65 6.79 -3.08 7.33
CA GLY A 65 7.46 -4.29 7.82
C GLY A 65 6.92 -4.78 9.16
N PHE A 66 7.01 -6.09 9.40
CA PHE A 66 6.49 -6.79 10.59
C PHE A 66 7.45 -7.86 11.09
N ASP A 67 7.53 -8.03 12.41
CA ASP A 67 8.36 -9.06 13.03
C ASP A 67 7.75 -10.47 12.92
N SER A 68 6.52 -10.59 12.38
CA SER A 68 5.92 -11.88 12.02
C SER A 68 5.04 -11.81 10.76
N THR A 69 4.93 -12.93 10.06
CA THR A 69 4.01 -13.08 8.91
C THR A 69 2.55 -12.96 9.34
N ALA A 70 2.20 -13.44 10.53
CA ALA A 70 0.83 -13.40 11.04
C ALA A 70 0.34 -11.96 11.24
N GLU A 71 1.15 -11.10 11.86
CA GLU A 71 0.81 -9.69 12.03
C GLU A 71 0.71 -8.95 10.69
N ALA A 72 1.61 -9.25 9.75
CA ALA A 72 1.55 -8.67 8.41
C ALA A 72 0.24 -9.05 7.69
N GLN A 73 -0.19 -10.30 7.86
CA GLN A 73 -1.41 -10.83 7.28
C GLN A 73 -2.65 -10.18 7.89
N GLU A 74 -2.73 -10.11 9.22
CA GLU A 74 -3.83 -9.45 9.93
C GLU A 74 -3.95 -7.97 9.54
N TRP A 75 -2.81 -7.27 9.42
CA TRP A 75 -2.78 -5.90 8.94
C TRP A 75 -3.29 -5.76 7.50
N CYS A 76 -3.00 -6.72 6.62
CA CYS A 76 -3.54 -6.71 5.26
C CYS A 76 -5.06 -6.99 5.25
N ASP A 77 -5.49 -8.01 5.97
CA ASP A 77 -6.87 -8.50 5.96
C ASP A 77 -7.83 -7.52 6.60
N SER A 78 -7.45 -6.92 7.74
CA SER A 78 -8.25 -5.87 8.39
C SER A 78 -8.58 -4.71 7.44
N PHE A 79 -7.65 -4.35 6.56
CA PHE A 79 -7.87 -3.30 5.55
C PHE A 79 -8.77 -3.77 4.41
N ILE A 80 -8.57 -4.98 3.92
CA ILE A 80 -9.41 -5.56 2.87
C ILE A 80 -10.87 -5.59 3.35
N LEU A 81 -11.09 -6.10 4.56
CA LEU A 81 -12.43 -6.24 5.13
C LEU A 81 -13.10 -4.89 5.40
N SER A 82 -12.36 -3.87 5.87
CA SER A 82 -12.94 -2.56 6.19
C SER A 82 -13.17 -1.66 4.97
N GLU A 83 -12.29 -1.71 3.98
CA GLU A 83 -12.28 -0.72 2.89
C GLU A 83 -12.76 -1.28 1.55
N ASN A 84 -12.44 -2.54 1.22
CA ASN A 84 -12.70 -3.03 -0.14
C ASN A 84 -14.20 -3.21 -0.40
N ALA A 85 -14.99 -3.63 0.60
CA ALA A 85 -16.43 -3.78 0.43
C ALA A 85 -17.10 -2.46 0.00
N ARG A 86 -16.79 -1.36 0.70
CA ARG A 86 -17.30 -0.02 0.37
C ARG A 86 -16.81 0.43 -1.01
N ARG A 87 -15.53 0.26 -1.30
CA ARG A 87 -14.93 0.67 -2.57
C ARG A 87 -15.52 -0.09 -3.77
N ILE A 88 -15.75 -1.39 -3.63
CA ILE A 88 -16.41 -2.21 -4.65
C ILE A 88 -17.83 -1.71 -4.91
N ALA A 89 -18.58 -1.38 -3.85
CA ALA A 89 -19.93 -0.83 -4.00
C ALA A 89 -19.91 0.51 -4.77
N SER A 90 -19.00 1.43 -4.44
CA SER A 90 -18.85 2.71 -5.15
C SER A 90 -18.49 2.52 -6.63
N LEU A 91 -17.53 1.64 -6.93
CA LEU A 91 -17.12 1.39 -8.32
C LEU A 91 -18.25 0.75 -9.15
N ARG A 92 -19.08 -0.09 -8.53
CA ARG A 92 -20.25 -0.66 -9.22
C ARG A 92 -21.25 0.42 -9.60
N ALA A 93 -21.56 1.34 -8.68
CA ALA A 93 -22.45 2.45 -8.96
C ALA A 93 -21.94 3.33 -10.12
N GLU A 94 -20.64 3.66 -10.12
CA GLU A 94 -20.02 4.43 -11.21
C GLU A 94 -20.11 3.71 -12.57
N VAL A 95 -19.90 2.39 -12.59
CA VAL A 95 -20.06 1.59 -13.81
C VAL A 95 -21.51 1.58 -14.30
N ASP A 96 -22.47 1.45 -13.39
CA ASP A 96 -23.90 1.46 -13.74
C ASP A 96 -24.29 2.80 -14.38
N ASP A 97 -23.82 3.92 -13.83
CA ASP A 97 -24.03 5.26 -14.39
C ASP A 97 -23.45 5.38 -15.81
N LEU A 98 -22.20 4.94 -16.01
CA LEU A 98 -21.55 4.96 -17.34
C LEU A 98 -22.29 4.09 -18.37
N VAL A 99 -22.85 2.96 -17.95
CA VAL A 99 -23.65 2.08 -18.83
C VAL A 99 -24.94 2.77 -19.28
N VAL A 100 -25.62 3.49 -18.38
CA VAL A 100 -26.82 4.27 -18.72
C VAL A 100 -26.48 5.36 -19.73
N GLU A 101 -25.40 6.12 -19.52
CA GLU A 101 -24.96 7.15 -20.45
C GLU A 101 -24.64 6.60 -21.84
N LEU A 102 -23.92 5.46 -21.90
CA LEU A 102 -23.58 4.80 -23.16
C LEU A 102 -24.83 4.31 -23.91
N ALA A 103 -25.81 3.74 -23.20
CA ALA A 103 -27.07 3.31 -23.80
C ALA A 103 -27.85 4.50 -24.39
N ALA A 104 -27.93 5.61 -23.66
CA ALA A 104 -28.56 6.84 -24.13
C ALA A 104 -27.84 7.46 -25.33
N ALA A 105 -26.50 7.32 -25.43
CA ALA A 105 -25.76 7.75 -26.60
C ALA A 105 -26.07 6.89 -27.83
N ARG A 106 -26.13 5.57 -27.65
CA ARG A 106 -26.41 4.62 -28.74
C ARG A 106 -27.82 4.73 -29.31
N SER A 107 -28.82 5.13 -28.52
CA SER A 107 -30.19 5.28 -29.01
C SER A 107 -30.42 6.52 -29.88
N ARG A 108 -29.45 7.45 -29.92
CA ARG A 108 -29.49 8.66 -30.75
C ARG A 108 -28.80 8.49 -32.11
N MET A 109 -28.10 7.38 -32.30
CA MET A 109 -27.49 6.99 -33.58
C MET A 109 -28.50 6.23 -34.42
#